data_AF-A0A531KNK4-F1
#
_entry.id   AF-A0A531KNK4-F1
#
_cell.length_a   1.000
_cell.length_b   1.000
_cell.length_c   1.000
_cell.angle_alpha   90.00
_cell.angle_beta   90.00
_cell.angle_gamma   90.00
#
_symmetry.space_group_name_H-M   'P 1'
#
loop_
_entity.id
_entity.type
_entity.pdbx_description
1 polymer ?
#
loop_
_entity_poly.entity_id
_entity_poly.type
_entity_poly.pdbx_seq_one_letter_code
_entity_poly.pdbx_strand_id
1 'polypeptide(L)'
;MPDVVSVRAATNNEVAFIAWDIDGMIDGCLGFEIVRIYPGTGEERCLASWVPFRGQRNKDWIPQDTGVWPVQKTFWRDLTVRRRRDSVEIRPDGEMVAYRVRPVGDMRPGLDPVPVRPEKAYSGAARPLGYLGQGAVSPT
;
A
#
# COMPACT_ATOMS: atom_id res chain seq x y z
N MET A 1 0.93 16.17 -14.33
CA MET A 1 1.17 16.36 -12.87
C MET A 1 2.20 15.31 -12.47
N PRO A 2 3.12 15.63 -11.55
CA PRO A 2 4.04 14.63 -11.05
C PRO A 2 3.30 13.42 -10.46
N ASP A 3 3.83 12.22 -10.68
CA ASP A 3 3.23 10.96 -10.28
C ASP A 3 4.31 9.89 -10.03
N VAL A 4 3.89 8.70 -9.60
CA VAL A 4 4.75 7.51 -9.59
C VAL A 4 4.84 6.98 -11.02
N VAL A 5 6.05 6.95 -11.58
CA VAL A 5 6.28 6.61 -13.00
C VAL A 5 6.81 5.21 -13.23
N SER A 6 7.38 4.57 -12.20
CA SER A 6 7.77 3.18 -12.28
C SER A 6 7.73 2.50 -10.92
N VAL A 7 7.37 1.22 -10.90
CA VAL A 7 7.44 0.36 -9.71
C VAL A 7 8.22 -0.88 -10.07
N ARG A 8 9.16 -1.27 -9.21
CA ARG A 8 9.93 -2.51 -9.31
C ARG A 8 9.74 -3.31 -8.03
N ALA A 9 9.55 -4.61 -8.18
CA ALA A 9 9.47 -5.54 -7.08
C ALA A 9 10.47 -6.68 -7.30
N ALA A 10 11.15 -7.07 -6.23
CA ALA A 10 12.00 -8.25 -6.21
C ALA A 10 11.61 -9.10 -5.00
N THR A 11 11.48 -10.41 -5.19
CA THR A 11 11.03 -11.34 -4.15
C THR A 11 11.98 -12.50 -3.98
N ASN A 12 12.06 -13.02 -2.75
CA ASN A 12 12.80 -14.25 -2.42
C ASN A 12 11.87 -15.35 -1.88
N ASN A 13 10.61 -15.36 -2.32
CA ASN A 13 9.50 -16.23 -1.86
C ASN A 13 8.95 -15.93 -0.45
N GLU A 14 9.68 -15.21 0.40
CA GLU A 14 9.20 -14.84 1.75
C GLU A 14 8.92 -13.36 1.90
N VAL A 15 9.71 -12.52 1.25
CA VAL A 15 9.60 -11.07 1.32
C VAL A 15 9.67 -10.52 -0.10
N ALA A 16 8.83 -9.53 -0.39
CA ALA A 16 8.98 -8.71 -1.58
C ALA A 16 9.50 -7.33 -1.18
N PHE A 17 10.61 -6.93 -1.79
CA PHE A 17 11.10 -5.56 -1.74
C PHE A 17 10.50 -4.79 -2.92
N ILE A 18 9.77 -3.72 -2.62
CA ILE A 18 9.13 -2.85 -3.61
C ILE A 18 9.83 -1.50 -3.58
N ALA A 19 10.17 -0.96 -4.74
CA ALA A 19 10.69 0.41 -4.88
C ALA A 19 10.03 1.09 -6.08
N TRP A 20 9.95 2.42 -6.03
CA TRP A 20 9.33 3.20 -7.08
C TRP A 20 9.98 4.55 -7.29
N ASP A 21 9.85 5.07 -8.51
CA ASP A 21 10.35 6.38 -8.90
C ASP A 21 9.19 7.37 -9.07
N ILE A 22 9.45 8.64 -8.74
CA ILE A 22 8.54 9.76 -9.00
C ILE A 22 9.20 10.72 -9.98
N ASP A 23 8.44 11.32 -10.89
CA ASP A 23 8.94 12.25 -11.90
C ASP A 23 8.93 13.73 -11.44
N GLY A 24 8.64 13.96 -10.16
CA GLY A 24 8.72 15.27 -9.53
C GLY A 24 8.09 15.29 -8.14
N MET A 25 8.08 16.48 -7.53
CA MET A 25 7.40 16.70 -6.26
C MET A 25 5.88 16.67 -6.46
N ILE A 26 5.20 15.76 -5.78
CA ILE A 26 3.75 15.62 -5.83
C ILE A 26 3.14 16.51 -4.75
N ASP A 27 2.46 17.58 -5.16
CA ASP A 27 1.87 18.55 -4.22
C ASP A 27 0.82 17.91 -3.30
N GLY A 28 0.90 18.20 -1.99
CA GLY A 28 0.02 17.64 -0.97
C GLY A 28 0.20 16.14 -0.69
N CYS A 29 1.26 15.49 -1.19
CA CYS A 29 1.52 14.08 -0.96
C CYS A 29 1.85 13.78 0.51
N LEU A 30 1.07 12.89 1.11
CA LEU A 30 1.25 12.41 2.49
C LEU A 30 1.97 11.06 2.54
N GLY A 31 2.15 10.42 1.40
CA GLY A 31 2.80 9.13 1.22
C GLY A 31 2.16 8.34 0.08
N PHE A 32 2.40 7.03 0.07
CA PHE A 32 1.94 6.13 -0.98
C PHE A 32 1.10 4.98 -0.43
N GLU A 33 -0.05 4.72 -1.08
CA GLU A 33 -0.78 3.46 -0.94
C GLU A 33 -0.07 2.40 -1.79
N ILE A 34 0.13 1.22 -1.21
CA ILE A 34 0.71 0.06 -1.89
C ILE A 34 -0.30 -1.07 -1.87
N VAL A 35 -0.66 -1.56 -3.06
CA VAL A 35 -1.60 -2.66 -3.26
C VAL A 35 -0.90 -3.79 -3.98
N ARG A 36 -0.86 -4.97 -3.35
CA ARG A 36 -0.47 -6.22 -3.99
C ARG A 36 -1.62 -6.72 -4.85
N ILE A 37 -1.31 -7.11 -6.07
CA ILE A 37 -2.25 -7.64 -7.06
C ILE A 37 -1.85 -9.08 -7.33
N TYR A 38 -2.83 -9.97 -7.36
CA TYR A 38 -2.71 -11.36 -7.79
C TYR A 38 -3.28 -11.49 -9.20
N PRO A 39 -2.45 -11.44 -10.28
CA PRO A 39 -2.95 -11.39 -11.65
C PRO A 39 -3.79 -12.62 -12.03
N GLY A 40 -3.47 -13.79 -11.45
CA GLY A 40 -4.19 -15.03 -11.72
C GLY A 40 -5.62 -15.07 -11.19
N THR A 41 -5.94 -14.28 -10.15
CA THR A 41 -7.27 -14.27 -9.50
C THR A 41 -7.98 -12.92 -9.58
N GLY A 42 -7.25 -11.84 -9.87
CA GLY A 42 -7.72 -10.47 -9.74
C GLY A 42 -7.84 -9.99 -8.29
N GLU A 43 -7.42 -10.79 -7.30
CA GLU A 43 -7.43 -10.39 -5.89
C GLU A 43 -6.45 -9.21 -5.68
N GLU A 44 -6.90 -8.21 -4.93
CA GLU A 44 -6.07 -7.09 -4.51
C GLU A 44 -5.99 -7.03 -2.98
N ARG A 45 -4.78 -6.82 -2.45
CA ARG A 45 -4.54 -6.67 -1.02
C ARG A 45 -3.68 -5.46 -0.73
N CYS A 46 -4.21 -4.50 0.01
CA CYS A 46 -3.42 -3.37 0.47
C CYS A 46 -2.45 -3.80 1.56
N LEU A 47 -1.22 -3.30 1.48
CA LEU A 47 -0.15 -3.71 2.39
C LEU A 47 -0.37 -3.12 3.78
N ALA A 48 0.03 -3.87 4.80
CA ALA A 48 -0.11 -3.46 6.18
C ALA A 48 0.83 -2.31 6.56
N SER A 49 0.36 -1.43 7.44
CA SER A 49 1.10 -0.31 8.03
C SER A 49 0.75 -0.19 9.52
N TRP A 50 1.72 0.26 10.33
CA TRP A 50 1.56 0.38 11.79
C TRP A 50 1.76 1.78 12.32
N VAL A 51 2.30 2.69 11.50
CA VAL A 51 2.75 4.01 11.96
C VAL A 51 1.63 5.02 11.71
N PRO A 52 0.95 5.49 12.78
CA PRO A 52 -0.19 6.36 12.63
C PRO A 52 0.19 7.80 12.26
N PHE A 53 -0.78 8.57 11.76
CA PHE A 53 -0.63 10.01 11.65
C PHE A 53 -0.49 10.67 13.02
N ARG A 54 0.06 11.89 13.05
CA ARG A 54 0.07 12.73 14.25
C ARG A 54 -1.36 12.88 14.80
N GLY A 55 -1.53 12.68 16.10
CA GLY A 55 -2.83 12.76 16.79
C GLY A 55 -3.60 11.44 16.85
N GLN A 56 -3.15 10.41 16.14
CA GLN A 56 -3.65 9.05 16.26
C GLN A 56 -2.72 8.20 17.15
N ARG A 57 -3.24 7.15 17.79
CA ARG A 57 -2.43 6.21 18.59
C ARG A 57 -2.85 4.77 18.33
N ASN A 58 -1.87 3.94 17.98
CA ASN A 58 -1.99 2.49 17.81
C ASN A 58 -1.35 1.77 19.00
N LYS A 59 -2.05 1.74 20.14
CA LYS A 59 -1.50 1.20 21.40
C LYS A 59 -1.22 -0.30 21.31
N ASP A 60 -2.12 -1.03 20.65
CA ASP A 60 -2.12 -2.49 20.61
C ASP A 60 -1.35 -3.05 19.40
N TRP A 61 -0.68 -2.17 18.64
CA TRP A 61 0.11 -2.55 17.46
C TRP A 61 -0.68 -3.37 16.42
N ILE A 62 -1.98 -3.10 16.31
CA ILE A 62 -2.84 -3.73 15.32
C ILE A 62 -2.59 -3.04 13.98
N PRO A 63 -2.25 -3.77 12.90
CA PRO A 63 -2.03 -3.15 11.61
C PRO A 63 -3.29 -2.46 11.11
N GLN A 64 -3.09 -1.35 10.42
CA GLN A 64 -4.00 -0.88 9.39
C GLN A 64 -3.35 -1.17 8.03
N ASP A 65 -3.84 -0.57 6.95
CA ASP A 65 -3.21 -0.67 5.64
C ASP A 65 -2.57 0.66 5.23
N THR A 66 -1.80 0.64 4.15
CA THR A 66 -1.19 1.85 3.57
C THR A 66 -2.22 2.82 2.96
N GLY A 67 -3.49 2.43 2.84
CA GLY A 67 -4.60 3.32 2.51
C GLY A 67 -5.10 4.13 3.71
N VAL A 68 -4.82 3.68 4.93
CA VAL A 68 -5.06 4.44 6.17
C VAL A 68 -3.80 5.21 6.60
N TRP A 69 -2.65 4.54 6.56
CA TRP A 69 -1.34 5.08 6.98
C TRP A 69 -0.30 4.90 5.87
N PRO A 70 -0.25 5.84 4.90
CA PRO A 70 0.57 5.72 3.71
C PRO A 70 2.07 5.79 4.00
N VAL A 71 2.85 5.14 3.13
CA VAL A 71 4.31 5.04 3.28
C VAL A 71 4.98 6.34 2.84
N GLN A 72 5.83 6.92 3.69
CA GLN A 72 6.57 8.17 3.40
C GLN A 72 8.01 7.91 2.91
N LYS A 73 8.17 6.87 2.10
CA LYS A 73 9.44 6.47 1.47
C LYS A 73 9.14 6.06 0.04
N THR A 74 10.16 5.92 -0.80
CA THR A 74 10.06 5.38 -2.17
C THR A 74 10.38 3.88 -2.24
N PHE A 75 10.33 3.21 -1.09
CA PHE A 75 10.48 1.76 -1.01
C PHE A 75 9.74 1.19 0.20
N TRP A 76 9.37 -0.08 0.11
CA TRP A 76 8.71 -0.84 1.17
C TRP A 76 9.07 -2.32 1.11
N ARG A 77 8.86 -3.03 2.23
CA ARG A 77 9.02 -4.48 2.31
C ARG A 77 7.67 -5.10 2.63
N ASP A 78 7.12 -5.85 1.68
CA ASP A 78 5.96 -6.70 1.95
C ASP A 78 6.44 -7.98 2.64
N LEU A 79 6.30 -7.99 3.97
CA LEU A 79 6.58 -9.17 4.81
C LEU A 79 5.42 -10.17 4.83
N THR A 80 4.32 -9.86 4.14
CA THR A 80 3.08 -10.65 4.08
C THR A 80 2.90 -11.36 2.74
N VAL A 81 3.86 -11.22 1.82
CA VAL A 81 3.93 -12.07 0.61
C VAL A 81 4.33 -13.50 0.96
N ARG A 82 4.95 -13.69 2.13
CA ARG A 82 5.22 -15.01 2.72
C ARG A 82 3.94 -15.83 2.75
N ARG A 83 4.10 -17.13 2.49
CA ARG A 83 3.16 -18.23 2.80
C ARG A 83 2.09 -17.80 3.80
N ARG A 84 0.83 -17.80 3.35
CA ARG A 84 -0.40 -17.60 4.15
C ARG A 84 -0.17 -18.13 5.57
N ARG A 85 0.04 -17.24 6.54
CA ARG A 85 0.26 -17.63 7.95
C ARG A 85 -1.07 -17.94 8.65
N ASP A 86 -2.16 -17.68 7.95
CA ASP A 86 -3.57 -17.83 8.30
C ASP A 86 -4.24 -19.03 7.60
N SER A 87 -3.53 -19.75 6.73
CA SER A 87 -4.05 -20.97 6.08
C SER A 87 -2.98 -22.07 6.02
N VAL A 88 -3.43 -23.31 6.20
CA VAL A 88 -2.62 -24.54 6.02
C VAL A 88 -2.43 -24.91 4.55
N GLU A 89 -3.10 -24.24 3.63
CA GLU A 89 -2.98 -24.49 2.19
C GLU A 89 -1.63 -24.03 1.64
N ILE A 90 -1.01 -24.91 0.87
CA ILE A 90 0.21 -24.60 0.13
C ILE A 90 -0.17 -23.71 -1.07
N ARG A 91 0.42 -22.52 -1.15
CA ARG A 91 0.36 -21.66 -2.33
C ARG A 91 0.82 -22.47 -3.55
N PRO A 92 0.09 -22.47 -4.68
CA PRO A 92 0.58 -23.07 -5.91
C PRO A 92 1.95 -22.52 -6.29
N ASP A 93 2.85 -23.40 -6.74
CA ASP A 93 4.14 -22.96 -7.27
C ASP A 93 3.92 -22.01 -8.45
N GLY A 94 4.78 -21.00 -8.56
CA GLY A 94 4.72 -20.03 -9.65
C GLY A 94 3.59 -18.99 -9.54
N GLU A 95 2.93 -18.85 -8.39
CA GLU A 95 1.95 -17.76 -8.23
C GLU A 95 2.66 -16.39 -8.31
N MET A 96 2.29 -15.61 -9.32
CA MET A 96 2.84 -14.29 -9.62
C MET A 96 2.13 -13.22 -8.79
N VAL A 97 2.85 -12.15 -8.46
CA VAL A 97 2.27 -10.96 -7.83
C VAL A 97 2.82 -9.70 -8.49
N ALA A 98 1.98 -8.69 -8.62
CA ALA A 98 2.39 -7.34 -8.99
C ALA A 98 2.07 -6.37 -7.85
N TYR A 99 2.65 -5.17 -7.89
CA TYR A 99 2.40 -4.12 -6.90
C TYR A 99 2.01 -2.84 -7.60
N ARG A 100 0.85 -2.29 -7.23
CA ARG A 100 0.44 -0.94 -7.61
C ARG A 100 0.81 0.02 -6.49
N VAL A 101 1.47 1.12 -6.84
CA VAL A 101 1.81 2.19 -5.90
C VAL A 101 1.18 3.48 -6.39
N ARG A 102 0.40 4.14 -5.53
CA ARG A 102 -0.27 5.40 -5.85
C ARG A 102 0.01 6.47 -4.80
N PRO A 103 0.27 7.73 -5.21
CA PRO A 103 0.42 8.83 -4.28
C PRO A 103 -0.93 9.22 -3.69
N VAL A 104 -0.95 9.49 -2.38
CA VAL A 104 -2.17 9.86 -1.66
C VAL A 104 -1.97 11.14 -0.86
N GLY A 105 -3.05 11.90 -0.70
CA GLY A 105 -3.08 13.13 0.08
C GLY A 105 -4.41 13.29 0.83
N ASP A 106 -4.59 14.45 1.45
CA ASP A 106 -5.88 14.78 2.08
C ASP A 106 -7.01 14.71 1.06
N MET A 107 -8.13 14.09 1.46
CA MET A 107 -9.33 14.05 0.64
C MET A 107 -9.84 15.46 0.37
N ARG A 108 -10.10 15.76 -0.91
CA ARG A 108 -10.60 17.04 -1.42
C ARG A 108 -11.64 16.78 -2.51
N PRO A 109 -12.55 17.73 -2.78
CA PRO A 109 -13.48 17.62 -3.90
C PRO A 109 -12.75 17.32 -5.21
N GLY A 110 -13.24 16.34 -5.97
CA GLY A 110 -12.65 15.93 -7.24
C GLY A 110 -11.55 14.86 -7.16
N LEU A 111 -11.18 14.40 -5.96
CA LEU A 111 -10.29 13.24 -5.80
C LEU A 111 -11.09 11.96 -5.64
N ASP A 112 -10.58 10.86 -6.19
CA ASP A 112 -11.09 9.52 -5.90
C ASP A 112 -10.69 9.10 -4.48
N PRO A 113 -11.63 8.60 -3.66
CA PRO A 113 -11.34 8.22 -2.29
C PRO A 113 -10.45 6.97 -2.25
N VAL A 114 -9.48 6.98 -1.33
CA VAL A 114 -8.70 5.78 -0.98
C VAL A 114 -9.60 4.89 -0.13
N PRO A 115 -9.86 3.62 -0.53
CA PRO A 115 -10.74 2.75 0.23
C PRO A 115 -10.06 2.30 1.52
N VAL A 116 -10.77 2.48 2.63
CA VAL A 116 -10.36 1.93 3.93
C VAL A 116 -10.86 0.49 4.00
N ARG A 117 -9.93 -0.47 3.98
CA ARG A 117 -10.22 -1.91 3.99
C ARG A 117 -10.26 -2.52 5.39
N PRO A 118 -9.36 -2.17 6.33
CA PRO A 118 -9.40 -2.74 7.68
C PRO A 118 -10.42 -2.02 8.56
N GLU A 119 -10.94 -2.74 9.57
CA GLU A 119 -11.63 -2.09 10.67
C GLU A 119 -10.68 -1.19 11.47
N LYS A 120 -11.19 -0.04 11.91
CA LYS A 120 -10.39 0.95 12.63
C LYS A 120 -9.98 0.41 14.01
N ALA A 121 -8.68 0.20 14.19
CA ALA A 121 -8.11 -0.33 15.44
C ALA A 121 -7.22 0.67 16.19
N TYR A 122 -7.43 1.98 16.01
CA TYR A 122 -6.63 3.03 16.64
C TYR A 122 -7.52 4.13 17.24
N SER A 123 -6.97 4.88 18.20
CA SER A 123 -7.62 6.07 18.76
C SER A 123 -7.23 7.35 18.00
N GLY A 124 -8.09 8.36 18.03
CA GLY A 124 -7.95 9.59 17.24
C GLY A 124 -8.91 9.65 16.05
N ALA A 125 -9.01 10.81 15.40
CA ALA A 125 -9.88 11.00 14.25
C ALA A 125 -9.34 10.23 13.02
N ALA A 126 -10.25 9.62 12.25
CA ALA A 126 -9.87 9.08 10.95
C ALA A 126 -9.54 10.23 10.00
N ARG A 127 -8.57 10.02 9.11
CA ARG A 127 -8.14 11.01 8.11
C ARG A 127 -8.49 10.46 6.72
N PRO A 128 -9.59 10.92 6.10
CA PRO A 128 -9.95 10.50 4.75
C PRO A 128 -8.86 10.92 3.75
N LEU A 129 -8.45 9.99 2.89
CA LEU A 129 -7.43 10.22 1.87
C LEU A 129 -8.03 10.13 0.47
N GLY A 130 -7.42 10.85 -0.48
CA GLY A 130 -7.72 10.77 -1.91
C GLY A 130 -6.48 10.50 -2.74
N TYR A 131 -6.65 9.88 -3.91
CA TYR A 131 -5.56 9.65 -4.87
C TYR A 131 -5.15 10.96 -5.53
N LEU A 132 -3.83 11.24 -5.54
CA LEU A 132 -3.25 12.42 -6.19
C LEU A 132 -2.75 12.13 -7.60
N GLY A 133 -2.72 10.86 -7.99
CA GLY A 133 -2.18 10.38 -9.25
C GLY A 133 -2.65 8.96 -9.54
N GLN A 134 -2.44 8.52 -10.79
CA GLN A 134 -2.77 7.16 -11.24
C GLN A 134 -1.77 6.14 -10.69
N GLY A 135 -0.53 6.61 -10.46
CA GLY A 135 0.59 5.79 -10.05
C GLY A 135 1.02 4.79 -11.11
N ALA A 136 1.76 3.77 -10.69
CA ALA A 136 2.27 2.73 -11.57
C ALA A 136 2.13 1.34 -10.95
N VAL A 137 2.22 0.32 -11.82
CA VAL A 137 2.16 -1.09 -11.45
C VAL A 137 3.48 -1.75 -11.81
N SER A 138 4.01 -2.59 -10.93
CA SER A 138 5.21 -3.36 -11.23
C SER A 138 4.92 -4.40 -12.31
N PRO A 139 5.93 -4.80 -13.10
CA PRO A 139 5.87 -6.05 -13.83
C PRO A 139 5.59 -7.22 -12.87
N THR A 140 4.99 -8.28 -13.41
CA THR A 140 4.80 -9.56 -12.71
C THR A 140 6.08 -10.37 -12.75
#